data_AF-A0A7Y9XPH1-F1
#
_entry.id   AF-A0A7Y9XPH1-F1
#
_cell.length_a   1.000
_cell.length_b   1.000
_cell.length_c   1.000
_cell.angle_alpha   90.00
_cell.angle_beta   90.00
_cell.angle_gamma   90.00
#
_symmetry.space_group_name_H-M   'P 1'
#
loop_
_entity.id
_entity.type
_entity.pdbx_description
1 polymer ?
#
loop_
_entity_poly.entity_id
_entity_poly.type
_entity_poly.pdbx_seq_one_letter_code
_entity_poly.pdbx_strand_id
1 'polypeptide(L)'
;MKKSTLALAVTLATLAQQASAAGFVEDSTAKLDLRNFYYDLNTKNTADNTGEANEWGQGFIFNYQSGFTQGTVGVGVDVIGLYGLRLDSGGKNTKAGRDRTPGQLFPLETDGSAVNDYSKAGATAKFRLSKTELRVGTLQPKLPVVTFNDGRLLPQLFNGGQVISNEIDGLTLTAGQLEHTKTRSSTDDIGLRIGGAARPNGTAVGTPIADTNKFYFAGGDYKITKDLTAQYYYGNLEDFYKQHFLGLVHNLALPAGNLKTDLRYFNSGSDGKNGNLAGRNEGYRSSGYWAAGDTKSGEVDNQTWSALFTYSLSGHALSAGYQQVSGDSALPFLNQGDGSSSYLITDRQIGKFASAGERTWLAEYGYDFGTVGVPGLKAVVTYLKGDNIDAADGERKEWERDFRLDYAVQQGSLKGLGFSWRNASLRGNNATDADENRLIVSYSLPLL
;
A
#
# COMPACT_ATOMS: atom_id res chain seq x y z
N MET A 1 -13.52 40.74 47.23
CA MET A 1 -12.51 40.17 46.30
C MET A 1 -13.12 40.16 44.89
N LYS A 2 -12.84 41.19 44.08
CA LYS A 2 -13.33 41.27 42.69
C LYS A 2 -12.33 40.55 41.81
N LYS A 3 -12.69 39.35 41.32
CA LYS A 3 -11.87 38.61 40.34
C LYS A 3 -11.86 39.43 39.05
N SER A 4 -10.66 39.79 38.60
CA SER A 4 -10.41 40.61 37.42
C SER A 4 -10.97 39.94 36.17
N THR A 5 -11.96 40.58 35.54
CA THR A 5 -12.54 40.22 34.24
C THR A 5 -11.52 40.30 33.10
N LEU A 6 -10.35 40.91 33.32
CA LEU A 6 -9.30 41.05 32.32
C LEU A 6 -8.55 39.73 32.05
N ALA A 7 -8.39 38.87 33.06
CA ALA A 7 -7.71 37.58 32.89
C ALA A 7 -8.56 36.55 32.11
N LEU A 8 -9.89 36.69 32.16
CA LEU A 8 -10.83 35.88 31.39
C LEU A 8 -10.90 36.34 29.92
N ALA A 9 -10.77 37.66 29.68
CA ALA A 9 -10.76 38.22 28.33
C ALA A 9 -9.47 37.87 27.56
N VAL A 10 -8.32 37.82 28.24
CA VAL A 10 -7.04 37.45 27.60
C VAL A 10 -6.98 35.94 27.29
N THR A 11 -7.57 35.09 28.12
CA THR A 11 -7.67 33.63 27.85
C THR A 11 -8.71 33.29 26.78
N LEU A 12 -9.81 34.05 26.68
CA LEU A 12 -10.79 33.93 25.58
C LEU A 12 -10.26 34.47 24.24
N ALA A 13 -9.43 35.52 24.25
CA ALA A 13 -8.83 36.07 23.04
C ALA A 13 -7.77 35.14 22.43
N THR A 14 -7.02 34.40 23.26
CA THR A 14 -6.06 33.38 22.77
C THR A 14 -6.73 32.11 22.23
N LEU A 15 -7.97 31.82 22.64
CA LEU A 15 -8.77 30.72 22.08
C LEU A 15 -9.47 31.12 20.76
N ALA A 16 -9.72 32.41 20.54
CA ALA A 16 -10.36 32.92 19.32
C ALA A 16 -9.41 32.95 18.10
N GLN A 17 -8.09 32.90 18.30
CA GLN A 17 -7.10 32.94 17.21
C GLN A 17 -6.83 31.58 16.53
N GLN A 18 -7.55 30.51 16.89
CA GLN A 18 -7.51 29.23 16.16
C GLN A 18 -8.60 29.07 15.08
N ALA A 19 -9.42 30.11 14.85
CA ALA A 19 -10.44 30.09 13.81
C ALA A 19 -9.84 30.40 12.42
N SER A 20 -9.22 29.41 11.79
CA SER A 20 -8.93 29.44 10.34
C SER A 20 -9.40 28.15 9.66
N ALA A 21 -10.63 27.75 9.97
CA ALA A 21 -11.46 26.98 9.05
C ALA A 21 -12.53 27.96 8.53
N ALA A 22 -12.70 28.10 7.22
CA ALA A 22 -13.78 28.89 6.66
C ALA A 22 -15.14 28.33 7.12
N GLY A 23 -15.21 27.00 7.32
CA GLY A 23 -16.32 26.31 7.96
C GLY A 23 -16.54 24.91 7.40
N PHE A 24 -17.55 24.20 7.91
CA PHE A 24 -17.81 22.81 7.52
C PHE A 24 -18.15 22.69 6.03
N VAL A 25 -18.91 23.63 5.47
CA VAL A 25 -19.31 23.61 4.05
C VAL A 25 -18.28 24.34 3.20
N GLU A 26 -17.76 25.46 3.70
CA GLU A 26 -16.88 26.38 2.98
C GLU A 26 -15.52 25.74 2.65
N ASP A 27 -15.02 24.86 3.53
CA ASP A 27 -13.78 24.10 3.29
C ASP A 27 -14.06 22.69 2.74
N SER A 28 -15.31 22.39 2.33
CA SER A 28 -15.63 21.08 1.74
C SER A 28 -15.01 20.93 0.36
N THR A 29 -14.48 19.75 0.06
CA THR A 29 -14.06 19.36 -1.29
C THR A 29 -14.77 18.08 -1.71
N ALA A 30 -15.07 17.96 -2.99
CA ALA A 30 -15.58 16.74 -3.57
C ALA A 30 -14.93 16.49 -4.93
N LYS A 31 -14.60 15.24 -5.21
CA LYS A 31 -14.10 14.82 -6.52
C LYS A 31 -14.63 13.45 -6.93
N LEU A 32 -14.74 13.26 -8.23
CA LEU A 32 -14.99 11.96 -8.85
C LEU A 32 -13.79 11.60 -9.72
N ASP A 33 -13.06 10.55 -9.35
CA ASP A 33 -12.02 9.98 -10.20
C ASP A 33 -12.64 8.87 -11.07
N LEU A 34 -12.48 9.00 -12.38
CA LEU A 34 -12.83 8.00 -13.38
C LEU A 34 -11.58 7.20 -13.71
N ARG A 35 -11.65 5.86 -13.65
CA ARG A 35 -10.52 4.97 -13.95
C ARG A 35 -10.95 3.84 -14.86
N ASN A 36 -10.58 3.90 -16.14
CA ASN A 36 -10.69 2.76 -17.03
C ASN A 36 -9.42 1.90 -16.88
N PHE A 37 -9.55 0.61 -16.60
CA PHE A 37 -8.44 -0.27 -16.28
C PHE A 37 -8.55 -1.59 -17.03
N TYR A 38 -7.64 -1.82 -17.96
CA TYR A 38 -7.43 -3.10 -18.62
C TYR A 38 -6.24 -3.80 -17.99
N TYR A 39 -6.43 -5.06 -17.60
CA TYR A 39 -5.46 -5.93 -16.97
C TYR A 39 -5.27 -7.19 -17.80
N ASP A 40 -4.03 -7.55 -18.09
CA ASP A 40 -3.66 -8.75 -18.80
C ASP A 40 -2.44 -9.40 -18.13
N LEU A 41 -2.59 -10.63 -17.68
CA LEU A 41 -1.56 -11.45 -17.05
C LEU A 41 -1.44 -12.74 -17.84
N ASN A 42 -0.23 -13.07 -18.27
CA ASN A 42 0.07 -14.31 -18.94
C ASN A 42 1.14 -15.07 -18.13
N THR A 43 0.75 -16.19 -17.52
CA THR A 43 1.68 -17.07 -16.80
C THR A 43 2.43 -17.96 -17.78
N LYS A 44 3.75 -18.02 -17.66
CA LYS A 44 4.63 -18.85 -18.49
C LYS A 44 5.07 -20.10 -17.73
N ASN A 45 5.53 -21.11 -18.48
CA ASN A 45 6.10 -22.34 -17.94
C ASN A 45 5.14 -23.10 -16.99
N THR A 46 3.83 -23.03 -17.24
CA THR A 46 2.81 -23.79 -16.50
C THR A 46 2.34 -24.98 -17.33
N ALA A 47 1.92 -26.06 -16.65
CA ALA A 47 1.50 -27.30 -17.33
C ALA A 47 0.17 -27.15 -18.08
N ASP A 48 -0.67 -26.19 -17.71
CA ASP A 48 -2.05 -26.07 -18.19
C ASP A 48 -2.48 -24.66 -18.61
N ASN A 49 -1.59 -23.65 -18.55
CA ASN A 49 -1.88 -22.23 -18.82
C ASN A 49 -3.10 -21.67 -18.07
N THR A 50 -3.51 -22.28 -16.96
CA THR A 50 -4.72 -21.84 -16.23
C THR A 50 -4.51 -20.58 -15.39
N GLY A 51 -3.30 -20.02 -15.37
CA GLY A 51 -2.96 -18.79 -14.65
C GLY A 51 -3.16 -17.51 -15.47
N GLU A 52 -3.50 -17.60 -16.76
CA GLU A 52 -3.76 -16.41 -17.58
C GLU A 52 -5.00 -15.67 -17.08
N ALA A 53 -4.95 -14.33 -17.00
CA ALA A 53 -6.07 -13.50 -16.58
C ALA A 53 -6.18 -12.26 -17.47
N ASN A 54 -7.38 -11.95 -17.94
CA ASN A 54 -7.64 -10.78 -18.77
C ASN A 54 -9.00 -10.19 -18.38
N GLU A 55 -8.98 -8.97 -17.85
CA GLU A 55 -10.17 -8.27 -17.35
C GLU A 55 -10.11 -6.78 -17.68
N TRP A 56 -11.28 -6.20 -17.97
CA TRP A 56 -11.43 -4.79 -18.30
C TRP A 56 -12.58 -4.19 -17.50
N GLY A 57 -12.32 -3.05 -16.85
CA GLY A 57 -13.30 -2.39 -15.99
C GLY A 57 -13.28 -0.87 -16.07
N GLN A 58 -14.41 -0.27 -15.70
CA GLN A 58 -14.56 1.15 -15.43
C GLN A 58 -14.84 1.37 -13.94
N GLY A 59 -13.94 2.11 -13.27
CA GLY A 59 -14.03 2.48 -11.87
C GLY A 59 -14.49 3.92 -11.71
N PHE A 60 -15.28 4.15 -10.67
CA PHE A 60 -15.78 5.45 -10.22
C PHE A 60 -15.42 5.57 -8.74
N ILE A 61 -14.60 6.57 -8.41
CA ILE A 61 -14.07 6.78 -7.07
C ILE A 61 -14.50 8.18 -6.62
N PHE A 62 -15.62 8.23 -5.92
CA PHE A 62 -16.13 9.45 -5.30
C PHE A 62 -15.42 9.67 -3.96
N ASN A 63 -14.86 10.85 -3.78
CA ASN A 63 -14.31 11.30 -2.51
C ASN A 63 -14.97 12.62 -2.13
N TYR A 64 -15.53 12.67 -0.93
CA TYR A 64 -15.99 13.89 -0.28
C TYR A 64 -15.24 14.08 1.03
N GLN A 65 -14.76 15.29 1.26
CA GLN A 65 -14.14 15.69 2.51
C GLN A 65 -14.79 16.98 2.97
N SER A 66 -15.49 16.95 4.11
CA SER A 66 -16.03 18.18 4.67
C SER A 66 -14.92 19.10 5.17
N GLY A 67 -15.23 20.36 5.39
CA GLY A 67 -14.47 21.21 6.31
C GLY A 67 -14.59 20.75 7.76
N PHE A 68 -14.09 21.56 8.68
CA PHE A 68 -14.34 21.39 10.11
C PHE A 68 -15.32 22.46 10.60
N THR A 69 -16.23 22.10 11.51
CA THR A 69 -17.03 23.10 12.24
C THR A 69 -16.13 24.10 12.95
N GLN A 70 -16.56 25.36 13.01
CA GLN A 70 -15.87 26.39 13.76
C GLN A 70 -15.91 26.09 15.28
N GLY A 71 -14.84 26.41 15.99
CA GLY A 71 -14.71 26.18 17.44
C GLY A 71 -13.36 25.56 17.82
N THR A 72 -13.10 25.42 19.12
CA THR A 72 -11.86 24.81 19.64
C THR A 72 -11.70 23.36 19.19
N VAL A 73 -12.79 22.60 19.16
CA VAL A 73 -12.82 21.25 18.59
C VAL A 73 -13.66 21.31 17.32
N GLY A 74 -13.00 21.20 16.18
CA GLY A 74 -13.66 21.10 14.88
C GLY A 74 -14.13 19.66 14.64
N VAL A 75 -15.34 19.51 14.11
CA VAL A 75 -15.92 18.22 13.71
C VAL A 75 -16.12 18.22 12.20
N GLY A 76 -15.82 17.09 11.56
CA GLY A 76 -16.01 16.89 10.13
C GLY A 76 -16.37 15.44 9.80
N VAL A 77 -16.68 15.20 8.53
CA VAL A 77 -16.94 13.88 7.97
C VAL A 77 -16.31 13.77 6.58
N ASP A 78 -15.66 12.64 6.32
CA ASP A 78 -15.25 12.24 4.98
C ASP A 78 -16.10 11.06 4.51
N VAL A 79 -16.33 10.98 3.21
CA VAL A 79 -17.03 9.88 2.56
C VAL A 79 -16.24 9.42 1.34
N ILE A 80 -16.09 8.11 1.19
CA ILE A 80 -15.58 7.47 -0.01
C ILE A 80 -16.65 6.54 -0.58
N GLY A 81 -16.95 6.69 -1.87
CA GLY A 81 -17.87 5.83 -2.61
C GLY A 81 -17.14 5.23 -3.80
N LEU A 82 -17.13 3.91 -3.89
CA LEU A 82 -16.41 3.16 -4.91
C LEU A 82 -17.38 2.30 -5.69
N TYR A 83 -17.35 2.39 -7.01
CA TYR A 83 -18.14 1.57 -7.92
C TYR A 83 -17.27 1.08 -9.08
N GLY A 84 -17.28 -0.22 -9.34
CA GLY A 84 -16.57 -0.84 -10.45
C GLY A 84 -17.54 -1.56 -11.37
N LEU A 85 -17.58 -1.16 -12.63
CA LEU A 85 -18.37 -1.76 -13.69
C LEU A 85 -17.49 -2.63 -14.58
N ARG A 86 -17.89 -3.88 -14.81
CA ARG A 86 -17.22 -4.78 -15.74
C ARG A 86 -17.53 -4.42 -17.18
N LEU A 87 -16.48 -4.32 -18.00
CA LEU A 87 -16.56 -4.17 -19.45
C LEU A 87 -16.24 -5.50 -20.15
N ASP A 88 -15.22 -6.20 -19.68
CA ASP A 88 -14.93 -7.59 -20.08
C ASP A 88 -14.37 -8.38 -18.89
N SER A 89 -14.83 -9.62 -18.77
CA SER A 89 -14.17 -10.64 -17.98
C SER A 89 -14.62 -11.98 -18.56
N GLY A 90 -13.67 -12.78 -19.00
CA GLY A 90 -13.95 -14.13 -19.51
C GLY A 90 -13.71 -15.21 -18.45
N GLY A 91 -14.34 -16.37 -18.65
CA GLY A 91 -14.04 -17.60 -17.90
C GLY A 91 -14.83 -17.78 -16.60
N LYS A 92 -14.64 -18.96 -16.00
CA LYS A 92 -15.09 -19.30 -14.65
C LYS A 92 -13.94 -19.99 -13.94
N ASN A 93 -13.63 -19.58 -12.72
CA ASN A 93 -12.48 -20.14 -12.02
C ASN A 93 -12.64 -21.63 -11.63
N THR A 94 -13.88 -22.13 -11.67
CA THR A 94 -14.27 -23.52 -11.42
C THR A 94 -14.22 -24.40 -12.68
N LYS A 95 -14.09 -23.81 -13.88
CA LYS A 95 -14.15 -24.55 -15.15
C LYS A 95 -12.80 -25.21 -15.47
N ALA A 96 -12.81 -26.52 -15.65
CA ALA A 96 -11.65 -27.27 -16.16
C ALA A 96 -11.31 -26.83 -17.59
N GLY A 97 -10.01 -26.66 -17.90
CA GLY A 97 -9.54 -26.21 -19.21
C GLY A 97 -9.98 -24.79 -19.57
N ARG A 98 -10.07 -23.89 -18.58
CA ARG A 98 -10.37 -22.46 -18.80
C ARG A 98 -9.18 -21.75 -19.44
N ASP A 99 -9.48 -20.85 -20.38
CA ASP A 99 -8.48 -20.01 -21.04
C ASP A 99 -8.16 -18.72 -20.25
N ARG A 100 -9.02 -18.36 -19.28
CA ARG A 100 -8.88 -17.14 -18.47
C ARG A 100 -9.32 -17.39 -17.02
N THR A 101 -8.60 -16.76 -16.10
CA THR A 101 -8.85 -16.76 -14.66
C THR A 101 -9.39 -15.40 -14.22
N PRO A 102 -10.69 -15.28 -13.94
CA PRO A 102 -11.26 -14.05 -13.40
C PRO A 102 -10.82 -13.83 -11.94
N GLY A 103 -11.03 -12.62 -11.43
CA GLY A 103 -10.80 -12.30 -10.01
C GLY A 103 -9.65 -11.34 -9.73
N GLN A 104 -9.14 -10.64 -10.75
CA GLN A 104 -8.02 -9.70 -10.63
C GLN A 104 -8.48 -8.25 -10.47
N LEU A 105 -9.63 -7.91 -11.06
CA LEU A 105 -10.31 -6.62 -10.97
C LEU A 105 -11.66 -6.72 -10.26
N PHE A 106 -12.37 -7.84 -10.41
CA PHE A 106 -13.73 -8.02 -9.91
C PHE A 106 -13.84 -9.16 -8.89
N PRO A 107 -14.73 -9.05 -7.89
CA PRO A 107 -15.15 -10.20 -7.09
C PRO A 107 -15.72 -11.33 -7.96
N LEU A 108 -15.78 -12.54 -7.41
CA LEU A 108 -16.32 -13.71 -8.09
C LEU A 108 -17.70 -14.10 -7.55
N GLU A 109 -18.57 -14.53 -8.45
CA GLU A 109 -19.81 -15.23 -8.16
C GLU A 109 -19.55 -16.65 -7.60
N THR A 110 -20.58 -17.27 -7.05
CA THR A 110 -20.50 -18.65 -6.52
C THR A 110 -20.09 -19.68 -7.58
N ASP A 111 -20.39 -19.43 -8.85
CA ASP A 111 -20.01 -20.28 -9.98
C ASP A 111 -18.58 -20.03 -10.49
N GLY A 112 -17.88 -19.04 -9.91
CA GLY A 112 -16.52 -18.69 -10.25
C GLY A 112 -16.35 -17.67 -11.38
N SER A 113 -17.43 -17.14 -11.95
CA SER A 113 -17.35 -16.02 -12.91
C SER A 113 -17.16 -14.69 -12.18
N ALA A 114 -16.58 -13.69 -12.85
CA ALA A 114 -16.57 -12.32 -12.29
C ALA A 114 -17.99 -11.74 -12.21
N VAL A 115 -18.25 -10.93 -11.20
CA VAL A 115 -19.50 -10.14 -11.09
C VAL A 115 -19.60 -9.11 -12.23
N ASN A 116 -20.82 -8.66 -12.54
CA ASN A 116 -21.03 -7.57 -13.52
C ASN A 116 -20.55 -6.21 -13.00
N ASP A 117 -20.70 -5.98 -11.71
CA ASP A 117 -20.30 -4.77 -11.04
C ASP A 117 -20.18 -5.01 -9.53
N TYR A 118 -19.50 -4.10 -8.83
CA TYR A 118 -19.40 -4.13 -7.37
C TYR A 118 -19.26 -2.72 -6.82
N SER A 119 -19.73 -2.52 -5.58
CA SER A 119 -19.60 -1.25 -4.89
C SER A 119 -19.17 -1.44 -3.45
N LYS A 120 -18.41 -0.47 -2.94
CA LYS A 120 -18.13 -0.34 -1.52
C LYS A 120 -18.05 1.12 -1.15
N ALA A 121 -18.52 1.45 0.05
CA ALA A 121 -18.50 2.81 0.56
C ALA A 121 -17.96 2.81 2.00
N GLY A 122 -17.48 3.98 2.41
CA GLY A 122 -16.95 4.21 3.74
C GLY A 122 -17.19 5.64 4.16
N ALA A 123 -17.34 5.83 5.47
CA ALA A 123 -17.43 7.14 6.08
C ALA A 123 -16.43 7.24 7.24
N THR A 124 -15.95 8.44 7.48
CA THR A 124 -14.94 8.70 8.50
C THR A 124 -15.32 9.95 9.27
N ALA A 125 -15.63 9.81 10.55
CA ALA A 125 -15.76 10.94 11.44
C ALA A 125 -14.35 11.50 11.72
N LYS A 126 -14.19 12.82 11.63
CA LYS A 126 -12.92 13.49 11.94
C LYS A 126 -13.10 14.61 12.96
N PHE A 127 -12.15 14.71 13.88
CA PHE A 127 -12.11 15.71 14.94
C PHE A 127 -10.76 16.39 14.91
N ARG A 128 -10.72 17.72 15.00
CA ARG A 128 -9.48 18.49 15.02
C ARG A 128 -9.41 19.42 16.22
N LEU A 129 -8.31 19.34 16.95
CA LEU A 129 -7.94 20.24 18.02
C LEU A 129 -6.53 20.74 17.73
N SER A 130 -6.34 22.05 17.57
CA SER A 130 -5.06 22.63 17.15
C SER A 130 -4.56 22.01 15.82
N LYS A 131 -3.35 21.43 15.80
CA LYS A 131 -2.72 20.75 14.66
C LYS A 131 -2.82 19.22 14.78
N THR A 132 -3.73 18.73 15.63
CA THR A 132 -3.96 17.32 15.90
C THR A 132 -5.34 16.90 15.40
N GLU A 133 -5.39 15.85 14.58
CA GLU A 133 -6.59 15.32 13.96
C GLU A 133 -6.79 13.85 14.33
N LEU A 134 -7.97 13.52 14.86
CA LEU A 134 -8.46 12.16 15.07
C LEU A 134 -9.43 11.79 13.95
N ARG A 135 -9.28 10.59 13.38
CA ARG A 135 -10.16 10.01 12.35
C ARG A 135 -10.64 8.64 12.81
N VAL A 136 -11.94 8.38 12.71
CA VAL A 136 -12.55 7.10 13.10
C VAL A 136 -13.53 6.66 12.01
N GLY A 137 -13.35 5.44 11.51
CA GLY A 137 -14.12 4.87 10.40
C GLY A 137 -13.20 4.36 9.30
N THR A 138 -13.51 4.67 8.04
CA THR A 138 -12.73 4.21 6.90
C THR A 138 -11.40 4.95 6.76
N LEU A 139 -10.31 4.22 6.53
CA LEU A 139 -8.94 4.74 6.44
C LEU A 139 -8.22 4.17 5.21
N GLN A 140 -7.31 4.96 4.66
CA GLN A 140 -6.37 4.56 3.60
C GLN A 140 -4.94 4.91 4.03
N PRO A 141 -4.39 4.24 5.06
CA PRO A 141 -3.09 4.58 5.61
C PRO A 141 -1.97 4.34 4.59
N LYS A 142 -0.98 5.23 4.58
CA LYS A 142 0.22 5.14 3.75
C LYS A 142 1.45 5.40 4.62
N LEU A 143 1.73 4.42 5.46
CA LEU A 143 2.79 4.45 6.47
C LEU A 143 3.78 3.31 6.20
N PRO A 144 5.03 3.40 6.70
CA PRO A 144 6.02 2.35 6.51
C PRO A 144 5.59 0.95 6.98
N VAL A 145 4.81 0.88 8.06
CA VAL A 145 4.33 -0.39 8.65
C VAL A 145 2.95 -0.82 8.14
N VAL A 146 2.25 0.05 7.40
CA VAL A 146 0.96 -0.28 6.76
C VAL A 146 0.67 0.66 5.60
N THR A 147 0.49 0.10 4.40
CA THR A 147 0.14 0.87 3.21
C THR A 147 -1.01 0.20 2.48
N PHE A 148 -2.09 0.95 2.22
CA PHE A 148 -3.20 0.45 1.42
C PHE A 148 -2.79 0.19 -0.03
N ASN A 149 -3.40 -0.80 -0.66
CA ASN A 149 -3.18 -1.11 -2.07
C ASN A 149 -4.17 -0.37 -2.99
N ASP A 150 -3.67 0.26 -4.05
CA ASP A 150 -4.47 0.85 -5.14
C ASP A 150 -3.97 0.38 -6.52
N GLY A 151 -3.57 -0.90 -6.59
CA GLY A 151 -2.89 -1.48 -7.76
C GLY A 151 -3.82 -2.03 -8.85
N ARG A 152 -5.15 -1.86 -8.72
CA ARG A 152 -6.20 -2.40 -9.59
C ARG A 152 -7.33 -1.37 -9.79
N LEU A 153 -8.56 -1.83 -10.05
CA LEU A 153 -9.70 -0.97 -10.40
C LEU A 153 -10.11 -0.02 -9.27
N LEU A 154 -10.37 -0.57 -8.07
CA LEU A 154 -10.76 0.21 -6.88
C LEU A 154 -9.72 0.03 -5.76
N PRO A 155 -9.52 1.03 -4.89
CA PRO A 155 -8.55 0.93 -3.81
C PRO A 155 -9.00 0.00 -2.69
N GLN A 156 -8.03 -0.51 -1.94
CA GLN A 156 -8.24 -1.13 -0.63
C GLN A 156 -8.71 -0.08 0.39
N LEU A 157 -9.59 -0.51 1.30
CA LEU A 157 -10.05 0.27 2.44
C LEU A 157 -9.70 -0.47 3.74
N PHE A 158 -9.34 0.26 4.77
CA PHE A 158 -9.26 -0.25 6.14
C PHE A 158 -10.35 0.41 6.99
N ASN A 159 -10.74 -0.22 8.09
CA ASN A 159 -11.57 0.38 9.12
C ASN A 159 -10.81 0.44 10.44
N GLY A 160 -10.89 1.56 11.15
CA GLY A 160 -10.19 1.74 12.41
C GLY A 160 -10.21 3.18 12.93
N GLY A 161 -9.26 3.48 13.80
CA GLY A 161 -9.03 4.82 14.35
C GLY A 161 -7.59 5.25 14.17
N GLN A 162 -7.35 6.52 13.82
CA GLN A 162 -6.03 7.09 13.68
C GLN A 162 -5.98 8.53 14.19
N VAL A 163 -4.93 8.88 14.92
CA VAL A 163 -4.59 10.25 15.30
C VAL A 163 -3.32 10.67 14.57
N ILE A 164 -3.31 11.89 14.04
CA ILE A 164 -2.13 12.54 13.46
C ILE A 164 -1.92 13.87 14.19
N SER A 165 -0.71 14.12 14.67
CA SER A 165 -0.36 15.34 15.39
C SER A 165 0.83 16.04 14.74
N ASN A 166 0.69 17.35 14.52
CA ASN A 166 1.75 18.22 14.01
C ASN A 166 2.02 19.39 14.98
N GLU A 167 1.86 19.18 16.29
CA GLU A 167 2.06 20.25 17.29
C GLU A 167 3.52 20.70 17.41
N ILE A 168 4.47 19.80 17.14
CA ILE A 168 5.90 20.09 17.20
C ILE A 168 6.40 20.39 15.79
N ASP A 169 7.04 21.55 15.61
CA ASP A 169 7.52 21.96 14.30
C ASP A 169 8.52 20.95 13.71
N GLY A 170 8.28 20.55 12.46
CA GLY A 170 9.07 19.54 11.77
C GLY A 170 8.76 18.09 12.14
N LEU A 171 7.90 17.83 13.14
CA LEU A 171 7.54 16.49 13.58
C LEU A 171 6.06 16.19 13.29
N THR A 172 5.82 15.12 12.52
CA THR A 172 4.49 14.54 12.34
C THR A 172 4.42 13.22 13.10
N LEU A 173 3.59 13.14 14.13
CA LEU A 173 3.33 11.90 14.87
C LEU A 173 2.02 11.27 14.36
N THR A 174 2.00 9.96 14.21
CA THR A 174 0.82 9.20 13.80
C THR A 174 0.68 7.96 14.68
N ALA A 175 -0.52 7.69 15.20
CA ALA A 175 -0.83 6.46 15.93
C ALA A 175 -2.25 6.01 15.65
N GLY A 176 -2.53 4.71 15.77
CA GLY A 176 -3.86 4.18 15.52
C GLY A 176 -3.99 2.68 15.69
N GLN A 177 -5.19 2.19 15.39
CA GLN A 177 -5.54 0.78 15.33
C GLN A 177 -6.42 0.54 14.09
N LEU A 178 -6.13 -0.52 13.33
CA LEU A 178 -6.98 -1.03 12.25
C LEU A 178 -7.62 -2.35 12.69
N GLU A 179 -8.85 -2.60 12.24
CA GLU A 179 -9.60 -3.81 12.59
C GLU A 179 -9.90 -4.71 11.40
N HIS A 180 -10.37 -4.12 10.31
CA HIS A 180 -10.82 -4.86 9.13
C HIS A 180 -10.30 -4.21 7.87
N THR A 181 -10.32 -4.96 6.78
CA THR A 181 -10.07 -4.41 5.44
C THR A 181 -11.06 -4.94 4.43
N LYS A 182 -11.38 -4.10 3.45
CA LYS A 182 -11.96 -4.50 2.17
C LYS A 182 -10.87 -4.47 1.11
N THR A 183 -10.46 -5.62 0.59
CA THR A 183 -9.43 -5.72 -0.47
C THR A 183 -9.90 -5.03 -1.75
N ARG A 184 -8.99 -4.78 -2.68
CA ARG A 184 -9.24 -4.01 -3.92
C ARG A 184 -10.36 -4.61 -4.80
N SER A 185 -10.52 -5.94 -4.78
CA SER A 185 -11.51 -6.67 -5.58
C SER A 185 -12.49 -7.46 -4.70
N SER A 186 -12.91 -6.86 -3.57
CA SER A 186 -13.93 -7.40 -2.68
C SER A 186 -14.84 -6.31 -2.09
N THR A 187 -16.06 -6.70 -1.73
CA THR A 187 -17.01 -5.91 -0.94
C THR A 187 -17.01 -6.27 0.54
N ASP A 188 -16.39 -7.39 0.90
CA ASP A 188 -16.46 -7.97 2.23
C ASP A 188 -15.45 -7.32 3.18
N ASP A 189 -15.87 -7.07 4.42
CA ASP A 189 -14.94 -6.78 5.51
C ASP A 189 -14.36 -8.10 6.03
N ILE A 190 -13.05 -8.22 5.98
CA ILE A 190 -12.32 -9.39 6.48
C ILE A 190 -11.28 -8.99 7.52
N GLY A 191 -10.92 -9.96 8.37
CA GLY A 191 -9.85 -9.81 9.36
C GLY A 191 -8.48 -9.60 8.71
N LEU A 192 -7.55 -9.14 9.54
CA LEU A 192 -6.17 -8.83 9.19
C LEU A 192 -5.28 -10.05 9.40
N ARG A 193 -4.35 -10.28 8.47
CA ARG A 193 -3.44 -11.44 8.45
C ARG A 193 -2.20 -11.10 7.63
N ILE A 194 -1.25 -12.03 7.58
CA ILE A 194 -0.01 -11.93 6.79
C ILE A 194 0.08 -13.06 5.76
N GLY A 195 1.04 -12.96 4.84
CA GLY A 195 1.39 -14.09 3.98
C GLY A 195 1.85 -15.29 4.82
N GLY A 196 1.34 -16.48 4.53
CA GLY A 196 1.67 -17.72 5.25
C GLY A 196 0.71 -18.07 6.39
N ALA A 197 -0.22 -17.18 6.74
CA ALA A 197 -1.34 -17.53 7.58
C ALA A 197 -2.11 -18.71 6.97
N ALA A 198 -2.51 -19.67 7.80
CA ALA A 198 -3.08 -20.94 7.35
C ALA A 198 -4.38 -21.26 8.11
N ARG A 199 -5.07 -22.31 7.64
CA ARG A 199 -6.15 -22.93 8.43
C ARG A 199 -5.53 -23.71 9.61
N PRO A 200 -6.24 -23.88 10.73
CA PRO A 200 -5.79 -24.74 11.80
C PRO A 200 -5.53 -26.18 11.29
N ASN A 201 -4.47 -26.80 11.79
CA ASN A 201 -4.11 -28.16 11.37
C ASN A 201 -5.25 -29.15 11.67
N GLY A 202 -5.50 -30.05 10.72
CA GLY A 202 -6.55 -31.08 10.86
C GLY A 202 -7.99 -30.57 10.71
N THR A 203 -8.19 -29.34 10.22
CA THR A 203 -9.53 -28.79 9.94
C THR A 203 -9.97 -29.02 8.49
N ALA A 204 -11.29 -29.00 8.27
CA ALA A 204 -11.87 -29.25 6.97
C ALA A 204 -11.56 -28.12 5.96
N VAL A 205 -11.55 -28.48 4.68
CA VAL A 205 -11.52 -27.48 3.60
C VAL A 205 -12.75 -26.58 3.75
N GLY A 206 -12.53 -25.27 3.90
CA GLY A 206 -13.58 -24.28 4.15
C GLY A 206 -13.51 -23.64 5.54
N THR A 207 -12.72 -24.19 6.48
CA THR A 207 -12.42 -23.50 7.74
C THR A 207 -11.70 -22.17 7.46
N PRO A 208 -12.03 -21.07 8.17
CA PRO A 208 -11.34 -19.80 7.99
C PRO A 208 -9.83 -19.92 8.22
N ILE A 209 -9.06 -19.17 7.44
CA ILE A 209 -7.64 -18.96 7.67
C ILE A 209 -7.48 -18.05 8.90
N ALA A 210 -6.49 -18.30 9.74
CA ALA A 210 -6.22 -17.48 10.91
C ALA A 210 -6.07 -15.99 10.54
N ASP A 211 -6.76 -15.13 11.29
CA ASP A 211 -6.73 -13.68 11.19
C ASP A 211 -6.96 -13.05 12.58
N THR A 212 -6.83 -11.73 12.65
CA THR A 212 -7.10 -10.92 13.85
C THR A 212 -7.77 -9.61 13.43
N ASN A 213 -8.44 -8.95 14.37
CA ASN A 213 -9.03 -7.62 14.17
C ASN A 213 -8.29 -6.52 14.92
N LYS A 214 -7.01 -6.74 15.26
CA LYS A 214 -6.19 -5.70 15.92
C LYS A 214 -4.83 -5.56 15.27
N PHE A 215 -4.67 -4.46 14.54
CA PHE A 215 -3.38 -3.97 14.08
C PHE A 215 -3.10 -2.60 14.67
N TYR A 216 -2.19 -2.53 15.64
CA TYR A 216 -1.73 -1.30 16.27
C TYR A 216 -0.58 -0.71 15.48
N PHE A 217 -0.54 0.62 15.34
CA PHE A 217 0.60 1.31 14.76
C PHE A 217 0.86 2.65 15.46
N ALA A 218 2.13 3.04 15.54
CA ALA A 218 2.55 4.34 16.05
C ALA A 218 3.90 4.73 15.47
N GLY A 219 4.14 6.00 15.18
CA GLY A 219 5.40 6.46 14.64
C GLY A 219 5.39 7.92 14.27
N GLY A 220 6.43 8.35 13.57
CA GLY A 220 6.48 9.70 13.06
C GLY A 220 7.64 9.98 12.12
N ASP A 221 7.48 11.10 11.43
CA ASP A 221 8.45 11.68 10.52
C ASP A 221 8.99 12.97 11.14
N TYR A 222 10.31 13.06 11.29
CA TYR A 222 10.98 14.25 11.79
C TYR A 222 11.89 14.86 10.72
N LYS A 223 11.57 16.08 10.30
CA LYS A 223 12.41 16.91 9.44
C LYS A 223 13.53 17.51 10.27
N ILE A 224 14.66 16.80 10.37
CA ILE A 224 15.87 17.24 11.07
C ILE A 224 16.39 18.52 10.41
N THR A 225 16.36 18.57 9.07
CA THR A 225 16.64 19.77 8.28
C THR A 225 15.61 19.88 7.15
N LYS A 226 15.70 20.92 6.31
CA LYS A 226 14.88 21.02 5.09
C LYS A 226 15.13 19.89 4.09
N ASP A 227 16.28 19.22 4.18
CA ASP A 227 16.76 18.22 3.23
C ASP A 227 16.83 16.80 3.81
N LEU A 228 16.72 16.65 5.15
CA LEU A 228 16.87 15.39 5.87
C LEU A 228 15.64 15.08 6.73
N THR A 229 15.00 13.95 6.44
CA THR A 229 13.90 13.40 7.24
C THR A 229 14.33 12.06 7.86
N ALA A 230 14.18 11.94 9.16
CA ALA A 230 14.27 10.67 9.88
C ALA A 230 12.86 10.15 10.21
N GLN A 231 12.70 8.84 10.18
CA GLN A 231 11.41 8.19 10.39
C GLN A 231 11.57 7.05 11.39
N TYR A 232 10.61 6.91 12.29
CA TYR A 232 10.46 5.72 13.13
C TYR A 232 9.00 5.30 13.16
N TYR A 233 8.73 4.02 12.91
CA TYR A 233 7.40 3.45 13.04
C TYR A 233 7.43 2.10 13.75
N TYR A 234 6.38 1.83 14.51
CA TYR A 234 6.06 0.57 15.13
C TYR A 234 4.72 0.09 14.57
N GLY A 235 4.64 -1.20 14.22
CA GLY A 235 3.42 -1.88 13.84
C GLY A 235 3.30 -3.21 14.58
N ASN A 236 2.11 -3.56 15.04
CA ASN A 236 1.84 -4.84 15.68
C ASN A 236 0.50 -5.40 15.22
N LEU A 237 0.56 -6.53 14.54
CA LEU A 237 -0.60 -7.35 14.26
C LEU A 237 -0.70 -8.38 15.38
N GLU A 238 -1.73 -8.24 16.23
CA GLU A 238 -1.93 -9.11 17.39
C GLU A 238 -1.88 -10.58 16.98
N ASP A 239 -1.19 -11.40 17.76
CA ASP A 239 -1.03 -12.84 17.53
C ASP A 239 -0.20 -13.25 16.31
N PHE A 240 0.33 -12.27 15.55
CA PHE A 240 1.22 -12.51 14.41
C PHE A 240 2.62 -11.92 14.62
N TYR A 241 2.73 -10.59 14.65
CA TYR A 241 4.06 -9.94 14.66
C TYR A 241 4.06 -8.58 15.33
N LYS A 242 5.25 -8.18 15.74
CA LYS A 242 5.63 -6.80 16.05
C LYS A 242 6.79 -6.39 15.14
N GLN A 243 6.75 -5.18 14.62
CA GLN A 243 7.68 -4.66 13.62
C GLN A 243 8.10 -3.24 13.98
N HIS A 244 9.41 -3.01 13.98
CA HIS A 244 10.01 -1.69 14.05
C HIS A 244 10.55 -1.31 12.68
N PHE A 245 10.34 -0.07 12.28
CA PHE A 245 10.86 0.54 11.06
C PHE A 245 11.70 1.76 11.42
N LEU A 246 12.87 1.87 10.78
CA LEU A 246 13.69 3.08 10.75
C LEU A 246 13.87 3.51 9.30
N GLY A 247 13.65 4.79 9.03
CA GLY A 247 13.82 5.39 7.71
C GLY A 247 14.69 6.63 7.76
N LEU A 248 15.49 6.85 6.71
CA LEU A 248 16.23 8.09 6.51
C LEU A 248 16.12 8.49 5.04
N VAL A 249 15.61 9.70 4.79
CA VAL A 249 15.53 10.28 3.45
C VAL A 249 16.31 11.59 3.41
N HIS A 250 17.31 11.67 2.53
CA HIS A 250 18.15 12.85 2.36
C HIS A 250 18.14 13.33 0.91
N ASN A 251 17.98 14.62 0.68
CA ASN A 251 18.07 15.25 -0.64
C ASN A 251 19.27 16.20 -0.69
N LEU A 252 20.34 15.78 -1.36
CA LEU A 252 21.55 16.57 -1.52
C LEU A 252 21.55 17.27 -2.89
N ALA A 253 21.39 18.59 -2.88
CA ALA A 253 21.65 19.41 -4.06
C ALA A 253 23.16 19.40 -4.37
N LEU A 254 23.50 19.05 -5.61
CA LEU A 254 24.85 19.05 -6.16
C LEU A 254 24.96 20.13 -7.26
N PRO A 255 26.17 20.60 -7.63
CA PRO A 255 26.30 21.63 -8.66
C PRO A 255 25.64 21.30 -10.01
N ALA A 256 25.60 20.00 -10.36
CA ALA A 256 25.08 19.51 -11.62
C ALA A 256 23.78 18.70 -11.48
N GLY A 257 23.15 18.63 -10.31
CA GLY A 257 21.96 17.78 -10.13
C GLY A 257 21.53 17.63 -8.68
N ASN A 258 20.74 16.61 -8.40
CA ASN A 258 20.30 16.29 -7.04
C ASN A 258 20.48 14.80 -6.77
N LEU A 259 21.09 14.47 -5.63
CA LEU A 259 21.21 13.09 -5.15
C LEU A 259 20.22 12.87 -4.01
N LYS A 260 19.25 11.98 -4.22
CA LYS A 260 18.38 11.47 -3.15
C LYS A 260 18.95 10.17 -2.59
N THR A 261 18.97 10.05 -1.28
CA THR A 261 19.26 8.81 -0.54
C THR A 261 18.03 8.40 0.26
N ASP A 262 17.61 7.15 0.16
CA ASP A 262 16.49 6.53 0.88
C ASP A 262 17.00 5.25 1.54
N LEU A 263 17.11 5.25 2.87
CA LEU A 263 17.54 4.11 3.67
C LEU A 263 16.37 3.61 4.50
N ARG A 264 16.20 2.29 4.56
CA ARG A 264 15.12 1.64 5.30
C ARG A 264 15.65 0.44 6.07
N TYR A 265 15.16 0.27 7.29
CA TYR A 265 15.43 -0.91 8.11
C TYR A 265 14.15 -1.36 8.82
N PHE A 266 13.81 -2.63 8.66
CA PHE A 266 12.74 -3.32 9.35
C PHE A 266 13.35 -4.37 10.28
N ASN A 267 12.83 -4.45 11.50
CA ASN A 267 13.07 -5.55 12.42
C ASN A 267 11.73 -6.09 12.90
N SER A 268 11.43 -7.33 12.58
CA SER A 268 10.17 -8.00 12.89
C SER A 268 10.40 -9.28 13.66
N GLY A 269 9.61 -9.46 14.72
CA GLY A 269 9.58 -10.68 15.51
C GLY A 269 8.15 -11.10 15.81
N SER A 270 7.99 -12.34 16.25
CA SER A 270 6.69 -12.90 16.61
C SER A 270 5.98 -12.13 17.71
N ASP A 271 4.65 -12.13 17.66
CA ASP A 271 3.76 -11.66 18.71
C ASP A 271 2.70 -12.73 19.02
N GLY A 272 2.27 -12.80 20.29
CA GLY A 272 1.19 -13.69 20.74
C GLY A 272 1.28 -15.15 20.25
N LYS A 273 0.21 -15.63 19.61
CA LYS A 273 0.09 -17.02 19.12
C LYS A 273 1.20 -17.44 18.15
N ASN A 274 1.68 -16.56 17.28
CA ASN A 274 2.76 -16.91 16.35
C ASN A 274 4.07 -17.31 17.07
N GLY A 275 4.32 -16.74 18.26
CA GLY A 275 5.52 -17.00 19.05
C GLY A 275 5.56 -18.36 19.75
N ASN A 276 4.55 -19.21 19.59
CA ASN A 276 4.54 -20.56 20.17
C ASN A 276 3.95 -21.62 19.22
N LEU A 277 4.33 -22.87 19.44
CA LEU A 277 3.95 -23.99 18.58
C LEU A 277 2.42 -24.21 18.51
N ALA A 278 1.71 -24.03 19.63
CA ALA A 278 0.26 -24.23 19.66
C ALA A 278 -0.46 -23.22 18.77
N GLY A 279 -0.12 -21.93 18.89
CA GLY A 279 -0.69 -20.89 18.03
C GLY A 279 -0.32 -21.05 16.55
N ARG A 280 0.90 -21.49 16.24
CA ARG A 280 1.30 -21.84 14.86
C ARG A 280 0.57 -23.07 14.31
N ASN A 281 0.11 -24.00 15.16
CA ASN A 281 -0.76 -25.11 14.76
C ASN A 281 -2.23 -24.67 14.57
N GLU A 282 -2.63 -23.56 15.19
CA GLU A 282 -3.90 -22.87 14.92
C GLU A 282 -3.89 -22.05 13.62
N GLY A 283 -2.74 -21.93 12.95
CA GLY A 283 -2.61 -21.26 11.66
C GLY A 283 -2.00 -19.86 11.70
N TYR A 284 -1.64 -19.34 12.87
CA TYR A 284 -0.96 -18.04 13.05
C TYR A 284 0.52 -18.16 12.64
N ARG A 285 0.77 -18.26 11.35
CA ARG A 285 2.08 -18.54 10.74
C ARG A 285 2.49 -17.44 9.76
N SER A 286 3.79 -17.32 9.53
CA SER A 286 4.39 -16.50 8.48
C SER A 286 4.87 -17.35 7.31
N SER A 287 4.98 -16.74 6.14
CA SER A 287 5.74 -17.28 5.01
C SER A 287 7.24 -17.18 5.31
N GLY A 288 8.02 -18.08 4.75
CA GLY A 288 9.45 -18.17 5.01
C GLY A 288 9.97 -19.56 4.73
N TYR A 289 11.20 -19.80 5.17
CA TYR A 289 11.86 -21.07 5.08
C TYR A 289 12.45 -21.46 6.44
N TRP A 290 12.11 -22.66 6.89
CA TRP A 290 12.70 -23.27 8.07
C TRP A 290 13.18 -24.67 7.70
N ALA A 291 14.33 -25.06 8.22
CA ALA A 291 14.86 -26.40 7.99
C ALA A 291 13.89 -27.48 8.52
N ALA A 292 13.92 -28.66 7.91
CA ALA A 292 13.10 -29.78 8.34
C ALA A 292 13.36 -30.11 9.82
N GLY A 293 12.28 -30.19 10.61
CA GLY A 293 12.36 -30.45 12.05
C GLY A 293 12.55 -29.20 12.92
N ASP A 294 12.65 -28.01 12.34
CA ASP A 294 12.71 -26.78 13.13
C ASP A 294 11.40 -26.53 13.88
N THR A 295 11.50 -26.50 15.22
CA THR A 295 10.40 -26.21 16.12
C THR A 295 9.79 -24.82 15.92
N LYS A 296 10.54 -23.87 15.33
CA LYS A 296 10.12 -22.50 15.02
C LYS A 296 9.42 -22.35 13.67
N SER A 297 9.20 -23.43 12.93
CA SER A 297 8.55 -23.35 11.62
C SER A 297 7.28 -22.49 11.64
N GLY A 298 7.26 -21.43 10.82
CA GLY A 298 6.18 -20.45 10.70
C GLY A 298 6.25 -19.26 11.67
N GLU A 299 7.24 -19.17 12.55
CA GLU A 299 7.45 -18.05 13.47
C GLU A 299 7.99 -16.82 12.72
N VAL A 300 7.53 -15.62 13.04
CA VAL A 300 8.07 -14.40 12.45
C VAL A 300 9.46 -14.11 13.04
N ASP A 301 10.47 -14.14 12.19
CA ASP A 301 11.84 -13.70 12.43
C ASP A 301 12.37 -13.06 11.14
N ASN A 302 12.45 -11.74 11.12
CA ASN A 302 12.86 -11.02 9.93
C ASN A 302 13.62 -9.74 10.27
N GLN A 303 14.75 -9.52 9.59
CA GLN A 303 15.41 -8.23 9.51
C GLN A 303 15.61 -7.89 8.03
N THR A 304 15.04 -6.76 7.59
CA THR A 304 15.14 -6.33 6.19
C THR A 304 15.73 -4.94 6.13
N TRP A 305 16.84 -4.76 5.42
CA TRP A 305 17.42 -3.44 5.19
C TRP A 305 17.48 -3.14 3.70
N SER A 306 17.37 -1.86 3.35
CA SER A 306 17.57 -1.41 1.97
C SER A 306 18.16 -0.02 1.89
N ALA A 307 18.84 0.24 0.78
CA ALA A 307 19.37 1.54 0.40
C ALA A 307 19.06 1.80 -1.08
N LEU A 308 18.52 2.97 -1.38
CA LEU A 308 18.24 3.44 -2.73
C LEU A 308 18.84 4.82 -2.92
N PHE A 309 19.62 4.97 -3.98
CA PHE A 309 20.22 6.23 -4.38
C PHE A 309 19.66 6.63 -5.73
N THR A 310 19.18 7.86 -5.86
CA THR A 310 18.66 8.41 -7.11
C THR A 310 19.38 9.71 -7.44
N TYR A 311 20.09 9.75 -8.57
CA TYR A 311 20.67 10.97 -9.10
C TYR A 311 19.77 11.55 -10.20
N SER A 312 19.39 12.82 -10.08
CA SER A 312 18.54 13.51 -11.04
C SER A 312 19.22 14.73 -11.67
N LEU A 313 19.12 14.84 -12.99
CA LEU A 313 19.69 15.94 -13.78
C LEU A 313 18.87 16.12 -15.07
N SER A 314 18.42 17.35 -15.35
CA SER A 314 17.75 17.72 -16.62
C SER A 314 16.69 16.72 -17.10
N GLY A 315 15.78 16.31 -16.21
CA GLY A 315 14.70 15.36 -16.54
C GLY A 315 15.09 13.90 -16.44
N HIS A 316 16.38 13.55 -16.43
CA HIS A 316 16.87 12.20 -16.15
C HIS A 316 16.85 11.92 -14.64
N ALA A 317 16.52 10.67 -14.28
CA ALA A 317 16.68 10.13 -12.94
C ALA A 317 17.25 8.72 -13.03
N LEU A 318 18.49 8.52 -12.57
CA LEU A 318 19.12 7.20 -12.49
C LEU A 318 19.11 6.74 -11.04
N SER A 319 18.58 5.55 -10.77
CA SER A 319 18.58 4.96 -9.44
C SER A 319 19.32 3.63 -9.39
N ALA A 320 20.04 3.41 -8.29
CA ALA A 320 20.62 2.13 -7.94
C ALA A 320 20.27 1.82 -6.48
N GLY A 321 19.81 0.60 -6.23
CA GLY A 321 19.42 0.17 -4.90
C GLY A 321 19.82 -1.25 -4.59
N TYR A 322 19.86 -1.56 -3.29
CA TYR A 322 20.10 -2.89 -2.77
C TYR A 322 19.20 -3.13 -1.57
N GLN A 323 18.68 -4.34 -1.45
CA GLN A 323 17.87 -4.80 -0.35
C GLN A 323 18.30 -6.21 0.06
N GLN A 324 18.27 -6.49 1.35
CA GLN A 324 18.52 -7.82 1.88
C GLN A 324 17.48 -8.15 2.94
N VAL A 325 16.90 -9.33 2.80
CA VAL A 325 15.99 -9.98 3.74
C VAL A 325 16.81 -11.02 4.51
N SER A 326 16.69 -11.04 5.83
CA SER A 326 17.41 -11.98 6.70
C SER A 326 16.49 -12.47 7.81
N GLY A 327 16.82 -13.62 8.39
CA GLY A 327 15.92 -14.38 9.26
C GLY A 327 15.10 -15.40 8.47
N ASP A 328 14.50 -16.35 9.18
CA ASP A 328 13.82 -17.49 8.57
C ASP A 328 12.48 -17.12 7.91
N SER A 329 11.89 -15.96 8.25
CA SER A 329 10.63 -15.51 7.68
C SER A 329 10.81 -14.46 6.57
N ALA A 330 9.90 -14.47 5.60
CA ALA A 330 9.71 -13.37 4.67
C ALA A 330 9.31 -12.09 5.44
N LEU A 331 9.46 -10.91 4.82
CA LEU A 331 9.01 -9.66 5.45
C LEU A 331 7.51 -9.78 5.81
N PRO A 332 7.11 -9.61 7.08
CA PRO A 332 5.70 -9.57 7.44
C PRO A 332 5.11 -8.19 7.12
N PHE A 333 3.92 -8.20 6.51
CA PHE A 333 3.09 -7.03 6.28
C PHE A 333 1.62 -7.48 6.14
N LEU A 334 0.67 -6.55 6.31
CA LEU A 334 -0.75 -6.87 6.16
C LEU A 334 -1.02 -7.38 4.74
N ASN A 335 -1.46 -8.63 4.65
CA ASN A 335 -1.66 -9.31 3.39
C ASN A 335 -2.81 -10.32 3.50
N GLN A 336 -3.97 -9.93 2.99
CA GLN A 336 -5.18 -10.77 3.02
C GLN A 336 -5.26 -11.70 1.80
N GLY A 337 -4.24 -11.74 0.94
CA GLY A 337 -4.43 -12.18 -0.45
C GLY A 337 -5.08 -11.07 -1.27
N ASP A 338 -5.40 -11.36 -2.54
CA ASP A 338 -5.98 -10.37 -3.47
C ASP A 338 -5.15 -9.08 -3.62
N GLY A 339 -3.82 -9.24 -3.51
CA GLY A 339 -2.84 -8.16 -3.59
C GLY A 339 -2.73 -7.27 -2.35
N SER A 340 -1.53 -6.75 -2.17
CA SER A 340 -1.11 -6.02 -0.97
C SER A 340 0.12 -5.19 -1.30
N SER A 341 0.41 -4.18 -0.48
CA SER A 341 1.57 -3.30 -0.63
C SER A 341 2.45 -3.38 0.61
N SER A 342 3.74 -3.51 0.39
CA SER A 342 4.81 -3.39 1.37
C SER A 342 5.56 -2.08 1.14
N TYR A 343 6.23 -1.58 2.18
CA TYR A 343 7.05 -0.36 2.07
C TYR A 343 8.52 -0.67 1.74
N LEU A 344 8.74 -1.66 0.87
CA LEU A 344 10.05 -2.04 0.36
C LEU A 344 10.44 -1.20 -0.87
N ILE A 345 11.74 -1.04 -1.11
CA ILE A 345 12.20 -0.40 -2.36
C ILE A 345 11.98 -1.31 -3.57
N THR A 346 11.76 -2.61 -3.34
CA THR A 346 11.57 -3.67 -4.33
C THR A 346 10.10 -4.05 -4.56
N ASP A 347 9.14 -3.42 -3.87
CA ASP A 347 7.72 -3.64 -4.16
C ASP A 347 7.39 -3.08 -5.55
N ARG A 348 7.11 -3.97 -6.51
CA ARG A 348 7.01 -3.67 -7.93
C ARG A 348 5.74 -4.25 -8.54
N GLN A 349 5.62 -4.19 -9.86
CA GLN A 349 4.35 -4.43 -10.52
C GLN A 349 3.80 -5.83 -10.22
N ILE A 350 4.65 -6.86 -10.22
CA ILE A 350 4.29 -8.24 -9.92
C ILE A 350 4.91 -8.67 -8.59
N GLY A 351 6.24 -8.62 -8.50
CA GLY A 351 7.05 -9.12 -7.40
C GLY A 351 7.24 -8.13 -6.26
N LYS A 352 7.76 -8.66 -5.15
CA LYS A 352 8.11 -7.87 -3.96
C LYS A 352 9.53 -8.12 -3.47
N PHE A 353 10.17 -9.23 -3.86
CA PHE A 353 11.53 -9.58 -3.45
C PHE A 353 11.69 -9.54 -1.92
N ALA A 354 10.78 -10.23 -1.23
CA ALA A 354 10.59 -10.18 0.21
C ALA A 354 10.78 -11.57 0.86
N SER A 355 11.26 -12.55 0.10
CA SER A 355 11.41 -13.95 0.54
C SER A 355 12.53 -14.07 1.57
N ALA A 356 12.46 -15.09 2.44
CA ALA A 356 13.53 -15.38 3.40
C ALA A 356 14.88 -15.57 2.68
N GLY A 357 15.95 -15.00 3.25
CA GLY A 357 17.31 -15.02 2.70
C GLY A 357 17.57 -14.09 1.49
N GLU A 358 16.52 -13.54 0.87
CA GLU A 358 16.63 -12.91 -0.44
C GLU A 358 17.49 -11.64 -0.44
N ARG A 359 18.37 -11.53 -1.44
CA ARG A 359 19.18 -10.33 -1.71
C ARG A 359 18.86 -9.80 -3.08
N THR A 360 18.52 -8.52 -3.16
CA THR A 360 18.01 -7.93 -4.40
C THR A 360 18.70 -6.63 -4.71
N TRP A 361 19.33 -6.56 -5.88
CA TRP A 361 19.76 -5.28 -6.44
C TRP A 361 18.72 -4.75 -7.42
N LEU A 362 18.64 -3.42 -7.49
CA LEU A 362 17.68 -2.67 -8.29
C LEU A 362 18.41 -1.62 -9.11
N ALA A 363 18.08 -1.52 -10.39
CA ALA A 363 18.46 -0.41 -11.25
C ALA A 363 17.21 0.20 -11.88
N GLU A 364 17.10 1.52 -11.88
CA GLU A 364 15.96 2.23 -12.43
C GLU A 364 16.41 3.44 -13.23
N TYR A 365 15.75 3.69 -14.35
CA TYR A 365 15.95 4.90 -15.13
C TYR A 365 14.60 5.54 -15.46
N GLY A 366 14.44 6.79 -15.02
CA GLY A 366 13.29 7.63 -15.31
C GLY A 366 13.66 8.81 -16.20
N TYR A 367 12.73 9.23 -17.04
CA TYR A 367 12.87 10.42 -17.86
C TYR A 367 11.58 11.25 -17.92
N ASP A 368 11.70 12.55 -17.67
CA ASP A 368 10.64 13.54 -17.86
C ASP A 368 10.83 14.27 -19.19
N PHE A 369 9.99 13.92 -20.17
CA PHE A 369 10.07 14.49 -21.52
C PHE A 369 9.60 15.95 -21.59
N GLY A 370 9.07 16.52 -20.51
CA GLY A 370 8.80 17.95 -20.42
C GLY A 370 10.04 18.81 -20.67
N THR A 371 11.21 18.29 -20.31
CA THR A 371 12.52 18.95 -20.56
C THR A 371 12.91 19.03 -22.03
N VAL A 372 12.29 18.23 -22.89
CA VAL A 372 12.48 18.22 -24.35
C VAL A 372 11.20 18.57 -25.12
N GLY A 373 10.28 19.29 -24.47
CA GLY A 373 9.12 19.88 -25.13
C GLY A 373 7.86 19.00 -25.19
N VAL A 374 7.83 17.86 -24.49
CA VAL A 374 6.62 17.01 -24.39
C VAL A 374 6.14 16.96 -22.93
N PRO A 375 5.61 18.07 -22.38
CA PRO A 375 5.17 18.12 -20.99
C PRO A 375 4.04 17.12 -20.75
N GLY A 376 4.08 16.47 -19.58
CA GLY A 376 3.12 15.44 -19.20
C GLY A 376 3.52 14.02 -19.60
N LEU A 377 4.49 13.83 -20.50
CA LEU A 377 5.02 12.51 -20.87
C LEU A 377 6.19 12.12 -19.98
N LYS A 378 6.11 10.94 -19.36
CA LYS A 378 7.16 10.37 -18.50
C LYS A 378 7.33 8.89 -18.79
N ALA A 379 8.56 8.41 -18.73
CA ALA A 379 8.86 6.99 -18.81
C ALA A 379 9.76 6.54 -17.66
N VAL A 380 9.56 5.31 -17.19
CA VAL A 380 10.43 4.65 -16.22
C VAL A 380 10.66 3.22 -16.69
N VAL A 381 11.91 2.76 -16.61
CA VAL A 381 12.27 1.35 -16.71
C VAL A 381 12.98 0.93 -15.43
N THR A 382 12.56 -0.19 -14.86
CA THR A 382 13.18 -0.76 -13.66
C THR A 382 13.59 -2.19 -13.94
N TYR A 383 14.75 -2.59 -13.44
CA TYR A 383 15.19 -3.98 -13.41
C TYR A 383 15.60 -4.35 -11.99
N LEU A 384 15.13 -5.50 -11.52
CA LEU A 384 15.43 -6.06 -10.22
C LEU A 384 15.90 -7.49 -10.40
N LYS A 385 16.85 -7.92 -9.57
CA LYS A 385 17.28 -9.32 -9.54
C LYS A 385 17.57 -9.74 -8.11
N GLY A 386 16.79 -10.70 -7.65
CA GLY A 386 16.90 -11.40 -6.38
C GLY A 386 17.67 -12.71 -6.52
N ASP A 387 18.53 -13.00 -5.56
CA ASP A 387 19.17 -14.30 -5.36
C ASP A 387 19.16 -14.70 -3.88
N ASN A 388 19.77 -15.84 -3.55
CA ASN A 388 19.86 -16.33 -2.18
C ASN A 388 18.50 -16.54 -1.48
N ILE A 389 17.45 -16.86 -2.25
CA ILE A 389 16.15 -17.16 -1.66
C ILE A 389 16.22 -18.56 -1.03
N ASP A 390 15.94 -18.62 0.27
CA ASP A 390 16.01 -19.84 1.05
C ASP A 390 14.90 -20.81 0.65
N ALA A 391 15.27 -22.05 0.31
CA ALA A 391 14.35 -23.10 -0.07
C ALA A 391 14.91 -24.51 0.18
N ALA A 392 14.02 -25.50 0.24
CA ALA A 392 14.40 -26.89 0.54
C ALA A 392 15.19 -27.55 -0.59
N ASP A 393 15.00 -27.09 -1.82
CA ASP A 393 15.56 -27.65 -3.06
C ASP A 393 16.83 -26.92 -3.55
N GLY A 394 17.41 -26.08 -2.70
CA GLY A 394 18.59 -25.28 -3.00
C GLY A 394 18.26 -23.80 -3.23
N GLU A 395 19.23 -23.05 -3.76
CA GLU A 395 19.10 -21.61 -3.95
C GLU A 395 18.05 -21.27 -5.02
N ARG A 396 17.10 -20.39 -4.66
CA ARG A 396 16.15 -19.80 -5.60
C ARG A 396 16.52 -18.35 -5.94
N LYS A 397 16.06 -17.90 -7.10
CA LYS A 397 16.31 -16.59 -7.69
C LYS A 397 15.10 -16.12 -8.48
N GLU A 398 14.96 -14.81 -8.58
CA GLU A 398 13.95 -14.17 -9.41
C GLU A 398 14.49 -12.86 -10.00
N TRP A 399 13.93 -12.43 -11.13
CA TRP A 399 14.17 -11.11 -11.67
C TRP A 399 12.90 -10.55 -12.28
N GLU A 400 12.74 -9.24 -12.17
CA GLU A 400 11.61 -8.50 -12.72
C GLU A 400 12.12 -7.33 -13.55
N ARG A 401 11.50 -7.13 -14.71
CA ARG A 401 11.69 -5.93 -15.51
C ARG A 401 10.35 -5.24 -15.69
N ASP A 402 10.31 -3.99 -15.27
CA ASP A 402 9.15 -3.12 -15.40
C ASP A 402 9.41 -2.02 -16.40
N PHE A 403 8.40 -1.68 -17.20
CA PHE A 403 8.35 -0.51 -18.04
C PHE A 403 7.04 0.24 -17.77
N ARG A 404 7.12 1.55 -17.57
CA ARG A 404 5.97 2.42 -17.38
C ARG A 404 6.09 3.65 -18.28
N LEU A 405 5.02 3.92 -19.02
CA LEU A 405 4.87 5.13 -19.82
C LEU A 405 3.59 5.84 -19.38
N ASP A 406 3.72 7.07 -18.91
CA ASP A 406 2.60 7.92 -18.52
C ASP A 406 2.51 9.16 -19.41
N TYR A 407 1.30 9.53 -19.81
CA TYR A 407 1.03 10.81 -20.46
C TYR A 407 -0.19 11.48 -19.83
N ALA A 408 -0.07 12.74 -19.42
CA ALA A 408 -1.19 13.56 -19.00
C ALA A 408 -1.40 14.72 -19.98
N VAL A 409 -2.63 14.89 -20.48
CA VAL A 409 -3.00 16.02 -21.34
C VAL A 409 -2.84 17.33 -20.55
N GLN A 410 -2.03 18.26 -21.06
CA GLN A 410 -1.64 19.46 -20.32
C GLN A 410 -2.59 20.66 -20.51
N GLN A 411 -3.38 20.68 -21.59
CA GLN A 411 -4.19 21.82 -21.98
C GLN A 411 -5.46 21.41 -22.73
N GLY A 412 -6.38 22.36 -22.92
CA GLY A 412 -7.66 22.14 -23.59
C GLY A 412 -8.72 21.51 -22.69
N SER A 413 -9.84 21.09 -23.30
CA SER A 413 -11.01 20.55 -22.59
C SER A 413 -10.75 19.21 -21.88
N LEU A 414 -9.70 18.48 -22.27
CA LEU A 414 -9.30 17.21 -21.68
C LEU A 414 -8.08 17.35 -20.74
N LYS A 415 -7.73 18.57 -20.32
CA LYS A 415 -6.60 18.79 -19.40
C LYS A 415 -6.74 17.91 -18.15
N GLY A 416 -5.73 17.11 -17.86
CA GLY A 416 -5.71 16.15 -16.76
C GLY A 416 -6.12 14.73 -17.15
N LEU A 417 -6.60 14.49 -18.38
CA LEU A 417 -6.80 13.14 -18.89
C LEU A 417 -5.45 12.43 -18.98
N GLY A 418 -5.32 11.36 -18.19
CA GLY A 418 -4.10 10.59 -18.02
C GLY A 418 -4.19 9.23 -18.72
N PHE A 419 -3.07 8.80 -19.30
CA PHE A 419 -2.85 7.50 -19.88
C PHE A 419 -1.63 6.87 -19.22
N SER A 420 -1.73 5.61 -18.79
CA SER A 420 -0.62 4.85 -18.24
C SER A 420 -0.58 3.48 -18.90
N TRP A 421 0.54 3.15 -19.54
CA TRP A 421 0.85 1.78 -19.91
C TRP A 421 1.94 1.28 -18.97
N ARG A 422 1.68 0.13 -18.34
CA ARG A 422 2.67 -0.57 -17.53
C ARG A 422 2.84 -2.00 -18.03
N ASN A 423 4.07 -2.41 -18.21
CA ASN A 423 4.46 -3.75 -18.62
C ASN A 423 5.46 -4.30 -17.61
N ALA A 424 5.29 -5.56 -17.22
CA ALA A 424 6.21 -6.26 -16.34
C ALA A 424 6.48 -7.67 -16.84
N SER A 425 7.72 -8.14 -16.67
CA SER A 425 8.12 -9.53 -16.89
C SER A 425 8.83 -10.03 -15.64
N LEU A 426 8.22 -10.98 -14.92
CA LEU A 426 8.81 -11.70 -13.79
C LEU A 426 9.28 -13.06 -14.27
N ARG A 427 10.51 -13.44 -13.94
CA ARG A 427 11.08 -14.77 -14.24
C ARG A 427 11.91 -15.30 -13.08
N GLY A 428 11.99 -16.61 -12.94
CA GLY A 428 12.89 -17.22 -11.96
C GLY A 428 12.62 -18.69 -11.72
N ASN A 429 12.97 -19.14 -10.52
CA ASN A 429 12.57 -20.44 -9.98
C ASN A 429 11.94 -20.31 -8.57
N ASN A 430 11.54 -19.09 -8.19
CA ASN A 430 10.88 -18.81 -6.91
C ASN A 430 9.35 -18.80 -7.02
N ALA A 431 8.83 -18.10 -8.03
CA ALA A 431 7.41 -18.00 -8.34
C ALA A 431 7.15 -18.37 -9.81
N THR A 432 5.88 -18.54 -10.15
CA THR A 432 5.46 -18.76 -11.55
C THR A 432 5.85 -17.55 -12.40
N ASP A 433 6.57 -17.82 -13.49
CA ASP A 433 6.94 -16.80 -14.48
C ASP A 433 5.67 -16.10 -15.03
N ALA A 434 5.75 -14.78 -15.22
CA ALA A 434 4.60 -14.00 -15.64
C ALA A 434 4.98 -12.80 -16.52
N ASP A 435 4.16 -12.52 -17.52
CA ASP A 435 4.13 -11.23 -18.22
C ASP A 435 2.82 -10.52 -17.88
N GLU A 436 2.88 -9.24 -17.51
CA GLU A 436 1.70 -8.48 -17.09
C GLU A 436 1.64 -7.12 -17.81
N ASN A 437 0.50 -6.79 -18.40
CA ASN A 437 0.19 -5.49 -18.96
C ASN A 437 -0.97 -4.82 -18.22
N ARG A 438 -0.83 -3.52 -17.98
CA ARG A 438 -1.88 -2.64 -17.47
C ARG A 438 -2.03 -1.46 -18.39
N LEU A 439 -3.23 -1.22 -18.91
CA LEU A 439 -3.57 0.02 -19.63
C LEU A 439 -4.61 0.77 -18.80
N ILE A 440 -4.28 1.99 -18.42
CA ILE A 440 -5.07 2.77 -17.49
C ILE A 440 -5.36 4.13 -18.12
N VAL A 441 -6.64 4.49 -18.18
CA VAL A 441 -7.07 5.86 -18.51
C VAL A 441 -7.73 6.46 -17.28
N SER A 442 -7.27 7.63 -16.86
CA SER A 442 -7.75 8.29 -15.64
C SER A 442 -8.14 9.74 -15.86
N TYR A 443 -9.21 10.18 -15.21
CA TYR A 443 -9.61 11.58 -15.20
C TYR A 443 -10.22 11.96 -13.85
N SER A 444 -9.84 13.12 -13.32
CA SER A 444 -10.36 13.62 -12.03
C SER A 444 -11.27 14.82 -12.28
N LEU A 445 -12.52 14.70 -11.85
CA LEU A 445 -13.53 15.76 -11.92
C LEU A 445 -13.71 16.39 -10.53
N PRO A 446 -13.31 17.65 -10.32
CA PRO A 446 -13.75 18.42 -9.16
C PRO A 446 -15.27 18.60 -9.22
N LEU A 447 -15.95 18.39 -8.10
CA LEU A 447 -17.41 18.52 -7.96
C LEU A 447 -17.81 19.69 -7.06
N LEU A 448 -16.88 20.21 -6.25
CA LEU A 448 -17.01 21.40 -5.43
C LEU A 448 -15.81 22.33 -5.64
#